data_AF-A0A6I3SSA5-F1
#
_entry.id   AF-A0A6I3SSA5-F1
#
_cell.length_a   1.000
_cell.length_b   1.000
_cell.length_c   1.000
_cell.angle_alpha   90.00
_cell.angle_beta   90.00
_cell.angle_gamma   90.00
#
_symmetry.space_group_name_H-M   'P 1'
#
loop_
_entity.id
_entity.type
_entity.pdbx_description
1 polymer ?
#
loop_
_entity_poly.entity_id
_entity_poly.type
_entity_poly.pdbx_seq_one_letter_code
_entity_poly.pdbx_strand_id
1 'polypeptide(L)'
;MNLAPLFAAAGLALCMTCSGAALAAADPSRFLLTPELMTKMKAMEPEAAEAVEREGEGKGMNVKTAEDLQRQIDGTPALRQLVARHGLTSEEYAMAMFAALHAGMHVGFESAMGKKGAADAMAGYTQEQRANVDLIRKLYPPAQH
;
A
#
# COMPACT_ATOMS: atom_id res chain seq x y z
N MET A 1 -48.49 38.43 34.80
CA MET A 1 -48.02 37.46 33.79
C MET A 1 -46.88 38.08 33.01
N ASN A 2 -45.75 37.38 33.07
CA ASN A 2 -44.38 37.59 32.59
C ASN A 2 -44.11 38.62 31.47
N LEU A 3 -43.07 39.42 31.72
CA LEU A 3 -42.23 40.14 30.75
C LEU A 3 -41.26 39.15 30.07
N ALA A 4 -41.07 39.26 28.76
CA ALA A 4 -39.77 39.06 28.11
C ALA A 4 -39.80 39.59 26.65
N PRO A 5 -38.93 40.54 26.29
CA PRO A 5 -38.75 41.01 24.91
C PRO A 5 -37.86 40.06 24.09
N LEU A 6 -38.18 39.93 22.81
CA LEU A 6 -37.39 39.27 21.77
C LEU A 6 -36.04 39.99 21.61
N PHE A 7 -34.97 39.43 22.18
CA PHE A 7 -33.61 39.82 21.86
C PHE A 7 -33.17 39.14 20.57
N ALA A 8 -32.88 39.96 19.57
CA ALA A 8 -32.08 39.61 18.41
C ALA A 8 -30.69 39.14 18.88
N ALA A 9 -30.32 37.92 18.52
CA ALA A 9 -28.96 37.42 18.63
C ALA A 9 -28.42 37.14 17.23
N ALA A 10 -27.44 37.96 16.86
CA ALA A 10 -26.68 37.87 15.64
C ALA A 10 -25.81 36.59 15.60
N GLY A 11 -25.60 36.10 14.38
CA GLY A 11 -24.35 35.53 13.88
C GLY A 11 -23.54 34.63 14.81
N LEU A 12 -23.66 33.32 14.61
CA LEU A 12 -22.54 32.41 14.78
C LEU A 12 -22.58 31.31 13.72
N ALA A 13 -22.48 31.71 12.45
CA ALA A 13 -22.12 30.82 11.37
C ALA A 13 -20.59 30.69 11.31
N LEU A 14 -19.99 29.99 12.28
CA LEU A 14 -18.60 29.54 12.17
C LEU A 14 -18.34 28.40 13.16
N CYS A 15 -18.72 27.19 12.76
CA CYS A 15 -18.11 25.94 13.21
C CYS A 15 -18.41 24.88 12.15
N MET A 16 -17.92 25.11 10.91
CA MET A 16 -17.50 23.97 10.09
C MET A 16 -16.29 23.40 10.83
N THR A 17 -16.58 22.53 11.78
CA THR A 17 -15.57 21.74 12.46
C THR A 17 -14.83 20.98 11.37
N CYS A 18 -13.56 21.31 11.24
CA CYS A 18 -12.54 20.46 10.70
C CYS A 18 -12.58 19.13 11.46
N SER A 19 -13.52 18.25 11.10
CA SER A 19 -13.35 16.83 11.32
C SER A 19 -12.35 16.42 10.28
N GLY A 20 -11.07 16.50 10.68
CA GLY A 20 -9.96 16.13 9.85
C GLY A 20 -10.27 14.83 9.13
N ALA A 21 -9.82 14.74 7.88
CA ALA A 21 -9.40 13.45 7.39
C ALA A 21 -8.50 12.89 8.50
N ALA A 22 -9.03 12.01 9.34
CA ALA A 22 -8.21 10.99 9.94
C ALA A 22 -7.44 10.46 8.75
N LEU A 23 -6.12 10.68 8.72
CA LEU A 23 -5.26 9.95 7.80
C LEU A 23 -5.65 8.50 8.03
N ALA A 24 -6.47 7.94 7.15
CA ALA A 24 -6.75 6.53 7.18
C ALA A 24 -5.36 5.91 7.04
N ALA A 25 -4.94 5.16 8.05
CA ALA A 25 -3.67 4.44 7.99
C ALA A 25 -3.66 3.71 6.63
N ALA A 26 -2.55 3.85 5.90
CA ALA A 26 -2.44 3.29 4.57
C ALA A 26 -2.63 1.77 4.69
N ASP A 27 -3.77 1.24 4.20
CA ASP A 27 -4.10 -0.18 4.26
C ASP A 27 -3.73 -0.90 2.96
N PRO A 28 -2.68 -1.74 2.94
CA PRO A 28 -2.25 -2.45 1.73
C PRO A 28 -3.34 -3.36 1.14
N SER A 29 -4.31 -3.81 1.96
CA SER A 29 -5.43 -4.61 1.47
C SER A 29 -6.39 -3.85 0.57
N ARG A 30 -6.31 -2.50 0.56
CA ARG A 30 -7.11 -1.61 -0.28
C ARG A 30 -6.30 -0.97 -1.40
N PHE A 31 -5.02 -1.30 -1.52
CA PHE A 31 -4.17 -0.75 -2.57
C PHE A 31 -4.35 -1.53 -3.87
N LEU A 32 -4.60 -0.82 -4.97
CA LEU A 32 -4.78 -1.44 -6.29
C LEU A 32 -3.48 -1.35 -7.10
N LEU A 33 -2.92 -2.50 -7.45
CA LEU A 33 -1.78 -2.59 -8.34
C LEU A 33 -2.20 -2.29 -9.78
N THR A 34 -1.32 -1.64 -10.52
CA THR A 34 -1.48 -1.41 -11.95
C THR A 34 -0.31 -2.00 -12.73
N PRO A 35 -0.48 -2.36 -14.02
CA PRO A 35 0.63 -2.84 -14.85
C PRO A 35 1.81 -1.84 -14.93
N GLU A 36 1.50 -0.54 -14.98
CA GLU A 36 2.50 0.52 -15.00
C GLU A 36 3.31 0.55 -13.69
N LEU A 37 2.63 0.47 -12.54
CA LEU A 37 3.28 0.44 -11.25
C LEU A 37 4.18 -0.79 -11.09
N MET A 38 3.71 -1.97 -11.50
CA MET A 38 4.53 -3.19 -11.51
C MET A 38 5.76 -3.04 -12.40
N THR A 39 5.63 -2.33 -13.53
CA THR A 39 6.76 -2.05 -14.43
C THR A 39 7.79 -1.14 -13.77
N LYS A 40 7.34 -0.07 -13.09
CA LYS A 40 8.21 0.84 -12.33
C LYS A 40 8.96 0.09 -11.22
N MET A 41 8.25 -0.70 -10.41
CA MET A 41 8.84 -1.49 -9.33
C MET A 41 9.88 -2.49 -9.83
N LYS A 42 9.60 -3.20 -10.93
CA LYS A 42 10.55 -4.14 -11.53
C LYS A 42 11.80 -3.44 -12.07
N ALA A 43 11.64 -2.25 -12.65
CA ALA A 43 12.78 -1.47 -13.14
C ALA A 43 13.71 -1.00 -11.99
N MET A 44 13.20 -0.90 -10.76
CA MET A 44 13.97 -0.51 -9.59
C MET A 44 14.81 -1.65 -8.99
N GLU A 45 14.45 -2.92 -9.21
CA GLU A 45 15.11 -4.09 -8.58
C GLU A 45 16.65 -4.08 -8.65
N PRO A 46 17.30 -3.87 -9.82
CA PRO A 46 18.76 -3.88 -9.90
C PRO A 46 19.38 -2.71 -9.12
N GLU A 47 18.79 -1.52 -9.18
CA GLU A 47 19.30 -0.32 -8.50
C GLU A 47 19.04 -0.37 -6.99
N ALA A 48 17.96 -1.01 -6.56
CA ALA A 48 17.62 -1.19 -5.15
C ALA A 48 18.64 -2.07 -4.43
N ALA A 49 19.11 -3.15 -5.07
CA ALA A 49 20.16 -4.00 -4.53
C ALA A 49 21.46 -3.20 -4.28
N GLU A 50 21.90 -2.40 -5.26
CA GLU A 50 23.09 -1.57 -5.13
C GLU A 50 22.94 -0.47 -4.07
N ALA A 51 21.74 0.11 -3.93
CA ALA A 51 21.47 1.15 -2.94
C ALA A 51 21.55 0.59 -1.52
N VAL A 52 21.02 -0.61 -1.29
CA VAL A 52 21.10 -1.29 0.02
C VAL A 52 22.55 -1.66 0.38
N GLU A 53 23.34 -2.11 -0.59
CA GLU A 53 24.76 -2.43 -0.37
C GLU A 53 25.60 -1.19 -0.01
N ARG A 54 25.37 -0.05 -0.68
CA ARG A 54 26.10 1.21 -0.41
C ARG A 54 25.83 1.79 0.98
N GLU A 55 24.62 1.63 1.49
CA GLU A 55 24.21 2.16 2.80
C GLU A 55 24.75 1.29 3.96
N GLY A 56 25.42 0.17 3.69
CA GLY A 56 26.06 -0.66 4.71
C GLY A 56 25.09 -1.32 5.69
N GLU A 57 23.79 -1.37 5.34
CA GLU A 57 22.75 -2.03 6.15
C GLU A 57 22.86 -3.56 6.03
N GLY A 58 23.93 -4.13 6.61
CA GLY A 58 24.09 -5.57 6.84
C GLY A 58 23.15 -6.15 7.92
N LYS A 59 22.12 -5.40 8.33
CA LYS A 59 21.05 -5.87 9.20
C LYS A 59 19.81 -6.08 8.35
N GLY A 60 19.40 -7.34 8.18
CA GLY A 60 18.18 -7.70 7.48
C GLY A 60 17.02 -6.79 7.92
N MET A 61 16.35 -6.19 6.95
CA MET A 61 15.28 -5.24 7.17
C MET A 61 14.14 -5.93 7.93
N ASN A 62 13.88 -5.50 9.17
CA ASN A 62 12.78 -6.03 9.98
C ASN A 62 11.48 -5.30 9.62
N VAL A 63 11.05 -5.44 8.37
CA VAL A 63 9.85 -4.82 7.81
C VAL A 63 8.65 -5.71 8.11
N LYS A 64 7.70 -5.23 8.92
CA LYS A 64 6.48 -5.98 9.28
C LYS A 64 5.22 -5.36 8.69
N THR A 65 5.21 -4.04 8.50
CA THR A 65 4.09 -3.31 7.92
C THR A 65 4.54 -2.41 6.78
N ALA A 66 3.58 -1.89 6.00
CA ALA A 66 3.87 -0.91 4.95
C ALA A 66 4.43 0.39 5.54
N GLU A 67 3.97 0.81 6.72
CA GLU A 67 4.50 1.99 7.41
C GLU A 67 5.94 1.80 7.87
N ASP A 68 6.34 0.59 8.28
CA ASP A 68 7.73 0.29 8.63
C ASP A 68 8.64 0.46 7.41
N LEU A 69 8.21 -0.08 6.25
CA LEU A 69 8.94 0.06 4.99
C LEU A 69 9.00 1.52 4.53
N GLN A 70 7.88 2.24 4.60
CA GLN A 70 7.82 3.66 4.26
C GLN A 70 8.81 4.46 5.12
N ARG A 71 8.78 4.28 6.45
CA ARG A 71 9.70 4.98 7.37
C ARG A 71 11.16 4.66 7.07
N GLN A 72 11.46 3.42 6.68
CA GLN A 72 12.80 3.04 6.30
C GLN A 72 13.23 3.78 5.02
N ILE A 73 12.40 3.77 3.98
CA ILE A 73 12.68 4.50 2.73
C ILE A 73 12.87 5.99 3.02
N ASP A 74 12.00 6.59 3.84
CA ASP A 74 12.10 8.00 4.20
C ASP A 74 13.36 8.32 5.03
N GLY A 75 13.80 7.36 5.85
CA GLY A 75 15.02 7.44 6.66
C GLY A 75 16.32 7.22 5.90
N THR A 76 16.26 6.64 4.69
CA THR A 76 17.42 6.29 3.87
C THR A 76 17.50 7.17 2.61
N PRO A 77 18.35 8.21 2.57
CA PRO A 77 18.37 9.18 1.47
C PRO A 77 18.57 8.57 0.08
N ALA A 78 19.38 7.51 -0.05
CA ALA A 78 19.59 6.83 -1.32
C ALA A 78 18.32 6.11 -1.81
N LEU A 79 17.61 5.41 -0.91
CA LEU A 79 16.35 4.72 -1.24
C LEU A 79 15.26 5.73 -1.59
N ARG A 80 15.12 6.81 -0.81
CA ARG A 80 14.15 7.87 -1.11
C ARG A 80 14.39 8.48 -2.49
N GLN A 81 15.66 8.74 -2.84
CA GLN A 81 16.03 9.25 -4.16
C GLN A 81 15.75 8.24 -5.27
N LEU A 82 16.05 6.95 -5.04
CA LEU A 82 15.72 5.89 -6.00
C LEU A 82 14.22 5.84 -6.27
N VAL A 83 13.39 5.74 -5.24
CA VAL A 83 11.91 5.70 -5.36
C VAL A 83 11.39 6.93 -6.12
N ALA A 84 11.90 8.12 -5.77
CA ALA A 84 11.52 9.36 -6.45
C ALA A 84 11.96 9.44 -7.92
N ARG A 85 13.13 8.89 -8.29
CA ARG A 85 13.60 8.84 -9.70
C ARG A 85 12.67 8.02 -10.59
N HIS A 86 11.97 7.03 -10.04
CA HIS A 86 10.96 6.25 -10.75
C HIS A 86 9.55 6.86 -10.67
N GLY A 87 9.42 8.06 -10.09
CA GLY A 87 8.16 8.80 -10.02
C GLY A 87 7.18 8.25 -8.99
N LEU A 88 7.67 7.56 -7.95
CA LEU A 88 6.86 7.02 -6.87
C LEU A 88 7.12 7.81 -5.57
N THR A 89 6.17 7.72 -4.64
CA THR A 89 6.40 8.12 -3.24
C THR A 89 6.80 6.91 -2.39
N SER A 90 7.42 7.15 -1.23
CA SER A 90 7.76 6.08 -0.27
C SER A 90 6.53 5.30 0.17
N GLU A 91 5.41 5.99 0.40
CA GLU A 91 4.12 5.40 0.77
C GLU A 91 3.58 4.52 -0.37
N GLU A 92 3.52 5.05 -1.60
CA GLU A 92 3.01 4.30 -2.76
C GLU A 92 3.84 3.05 -3.01
N TYR A 93 5.18 3.17 -2.95
CA TYR A 93 6.06 2.03 -3.10
C TYR A 93 5.88 0.99 -1.99
N ALA A 94 5.79 1.40 -0.73
CA ALA A 94 5.61 0.49 0.38
C ALA A 94 4.28 -0.29 0.30
N MET A 95 3.20 0.42 -0.01
CA MET A 95 1.87 -0.16 -0.19
C MET A 95 1.83 -1.13 -1.37
N ALA A 96 2.46 -0.75 -2.48
CA ALA A 96 2.57 -1.60 -3.66
C ALA A 96 3.38 -2.87 -3.38
N MET A 97 4.49 -2.77 -2.64
CA MET A 97 5.30 -3.93 -2.24
C MET A 97 4.50 -4.93 -1.42
N PHE A 98 3.72 -4.48 -0.42
CA PHE A 98 2.89 -5.38 0.39
C PHE A 98 1.72 -5.98 -0.40
N ALA A 99 1.06 -5.18 -1.26
CA ALA A 99 0.01 -5.67 -2.14
C ALA A 99 0.53 -6.73 -3.13
N ALA A 100 1.72 -6.49 -3.71
CA ALA A 100 2.38 -7.42 -4.63
C ALA A 100 2.85 -8.68 -3.91
N LEU A 101 3.40 -8.57 -2.69
CA LEU A 101 3.80 -9.71 -1.87
C LEU A 101 2.60 -10.61 -1.55
N HIS A 102 1.49 -10.03 -1.09
CA HIS A 102 0.27 -10.78 -0.81
C HIS A 102 -0.24 -11.53 -2.06
N ALA A 103 -0.36 -10.82 -3.19
CA ALA A 103 -0.82 -11.41 -4.43
C ALA A 103 0.13 -12.50 -4.95
N GLY A 104 1.44 -12.27 -4.87
CA GLY A 104 2.48 -13.22 -5.23
C GLY A 104 2.47 -14.47 -4.37
N MET A 105 2.30 -14.33 -3.04
CA MET A 105 2.13 -15.47 -2.13
C MET A 105 0.90 -16.30 -2.49
N HIS A 106 -0.25 -15.66 -2.76
CA HIS A 106 -1.45 -16.39 -3.15
C HIS A 106 -1.20 -17.23 -4.41
N VAL A 107 -0.66 -16.60 -5.47
CA VAL A 107 -0.37 -17.30 -6.74
C VAL A 107 0.67 -18.40 -6.54
N GLY A 108 1.74 -18.14 -5.76
CA GLY A 108 2.79 -19.12 -5.50
C GLY A 108 2.34 -20.35 -4.71
N PHE A 109 1.36 -20.19 -3.79
CA PHE A 109 0.82 -21.30 -3.00
C PHE A 109 -0.50 -21.86 -3.54
N GLU A 110 -1.02 -21.34 -4.65
CA GLU A 110 -2.32 -21.70 -5.21
C GLU A 110 -2.47 -23.22 -5.43
N SER A 111 -1.46 -23.84 -6.04
CA SER A 111 -1.46 -25.29 -6.28
C SER A 111 -1.44 -26.10 -4.98
N ALA A 112 -0.74 -25.63 -3.94
CA ALA A 112 -0.64 -26.29 -2.64
C ALA A 112 -1.95 -26.18 -1.83
N MET A 113 -2.70 -25.09 -1.98
CA MET A 113 -4.02 -24.92 -1.36
C MET A 113 -5.09 -25.83 -1.98
N GLY A 114 -4.89 -26.25 -3.23
CA GLY A 114 -5.90 -26.93 -4.03
C GLY A 114 -7.06 -26.00 -4.41
N LYS A 115 -7.90 -26.45 -5.36
CA LYS A 115 -8.97 -25.61 -5.95
C LYS A 115 -9.92 -25.02 -4.90
N LYS A 116 -10.33 -25.83 -3.92
CA LYS A 116 -11.23 -25.39 -2.85
C LYS A 116 -10.55 -24.40 -1.90
N GLY A 117 -9.31 -24.69 -1.47
CA GLY A 117 -8.58 -23.80 -0.56
C GLY A 117 -8.29 -22.44 -1.18
N ALA A 118 -7.89 -22.42 -2.45
CA ALA A 118 -7.68 -21.17 -3.18
C ALA A 118 -8.98 -20.34 -3.32
N ALA A 119 -10.10 -20.99 -3.62
CA ALA A 119 -11.40 -20.32 -3.71
C ALA A 119 -11.88 -19.78 -2.36
N ASP A 120 -11.74 -20.58 -1.29
CA ASP A 120 -12.12 -20.18 0.06
C ASP A 120 -11.25 -18.99 0.55
N ALA A 121 -9.95 -18.97 0.21
CA ALA A 121 -9.07 -17.83 0.47
C ALA A 121 -9.52 -16.57 -0.28
N MET A 122 -9.81 -16.67 -1.58
CA MET A 122 -10.27 -15.54 -2.40
C MET A 122 -11.60 -14.95 -1.93
N ALA A 123 -12.47 -15.76 -1.32
CA ALA A 123 -13.73 -15.31 -0.73
C ALA A 123 -13.53 -14.39 0.48
N GLY A 124 -12.43 -14.54 1.22
CA GLY A 124 -12.08 -13.70 2.36
C GLY A 124 -11.37 -12.40 2.01
N TYR A 125 -10.94 -12.23 0.75
CA TYR A 125 -10.19 -11.07 0.31
C TYR A 125 -11.06 -9.84 0.02
N THR A 126 -10.46 -8.66 0.04
CA THR A 126 -11.06 -7.44 -0.49
C THR A 126 -11.20 -7.51 -2.02
N GLN A 127 -11.91 -6.56 -2.62
CA GLN A 127 -12.01 -6.47 -4.07
C GLN A 127 -10.64 -6.17 -4.70
N GLU A 128 -9.87 -5.29 -4.06
CA GLU A 128 -8.55 -4.86 -4.51
C GLU A 128 -7.54 -6.01 -4.43
N GLN A 129 -7.55 -6.78 -3.34
CA GLN A 129 -6.71 -7.98 -3.21
C GLN A 129 -6.99 -9.00 -4.31
N ARG A 130 -8.27 -9.28 -4.64
CA ARG A 130 -8.61 -10.19 -5.73
C ARG A 130 -8.12 -9.66 -7.08
N ALA A 131 -8.30 -8.37 -7.35
CA ALA A 131 -7.83 -7.73 -8.58
C ALA A 131 -6.29 -7.81 -8.71
N ASN A 132 -5.57 -7.62 -7.61
CA ASN A 132 -4.12 -7.73 -7.55
C ASN A 132 -3.65 -9.16 -7.85
N VAL A 133 -4.31 -10.18 -7.27
CA VAL A 133 -4.03 -11.58 -7.58
C VAL A 133 -4.23 -11.85 -9.07
N ASP A 134 -5.34 -11.38 -9.65
CA ASP A 134 -5.62 -11.55 -11.08
C ASP A 134 -4.60 -10.85 -11.97
N LEU A 135 -4.11 -9.68 -11.57
CA LEU A 135 -3.02 -9.00 -12.27
C LEU A 135 -1.72 -9.82 -12.22
N ILE A 136 -1.33 -10.31 -11.04
CA ILE A 136 -0.11 -11.11 -10.88
C ILE A 136 -0.19 -12.42 -11.66
N ARG A 137 -1.35 -13.11 -11.68
CA ARG A 137 -1.56 -14.30 -12.54
C ARG A 137 -1.30 -14.02 -14.02
N LYS A 138 -1.67 -12.82 -14.51
CA LYS A 138 -1.46 -12.43 -15.91
C LYS A 138 0.00 -12.08 -16.21
N LEU A 139 0.68 -11.43 -15.28
CA LEU A 139 2.08 -11.01 -15.45
C LEU A 139 3.06 -12.18 -15.27
N TYR A 140 2.72 -13.12 -14.40
CA TYR A 140 3.55 -14.27 -14.02
C TYR A 140 2.70 -15.55 -14.04
N PRO A 141 2.34 -16.06 -15.23
CA PRO A 141 1.53 -17.26 -15.32
C PRO A 141 2.26 -18.45 -14.66
N PRO A 142 1.54 -19.31 -13.92
CA PRO A 142 2.15 -20.50 -13.34
C PRO A 142 2.76 -21.37 -14.44
N ALA A 143 3.90 -22.01 -14.12
CA ALA A 143 4.54 -22.94 -15.03
C ALA A 143 3.54 -24.04 -15.43
N GLN A 144 3.33 -24.22 -16.74
CA GLN A 144 2.52 -25.32 -17.25
C GLN A 144 3.34 -26.60 -17.08
N HIS A 145 2.98 -27.43 -16.11
CA HIS A 145 3.53 -28.77 -15.91
C HIS A 145 2.72 -29.81 -16.66
#